data_AF-X0T7K1-F1
#
_entry.id   AF-X0T7K1-F1
#
_cell.length_a   1.000
_cell.length_b   1.000
_cell.length_c   1.000
_cell.angle_alpha   90.00
_cell.angle_beta   90.00
_cell.angle_gamma   90.00
#
_symmetry.space_group_name_H-M   'P 1'
#
loop_
_entity.id
_entity.type
_entity.pdbx_description
1 polymer ?
#
loop_
_entity_poly.entity_id
_entity_poly.type
_entity_poly.pdbx_seq_one_letter_code
_entity_poly.pdbx_strand_id
1 'polypeptide(L)'
;MGRAAQLKKKDNEMLFKVKNGKVRITKSIIRSYQRKIERLYAERIRIYNLYNYENRLKDKRFSLVAGIDEAGRGSLSGPVVAAAVILPCQLFIPYIKDSKKLTSQKRKELYCSILNKAKNVGIGIVEAKIIDRINIAQASFLAMKKAILDLKEVPDYLLVDGFKIPHLNIPQLRLIRGEDKSISIAAAS
;
A
#
# COMPACT_ATOMS: atom_id res chain seq x y z
N MET A 1 -2.79 19.25 27.64
CA MET A 1 -2.35 19.73 26.31
C MET A 1 -0.82 19.95 26.20
N GLY A 2 0.04 19.19 26.91
CA GLY A 2 1.40 19.67 27.26
C GLY A 2 2.64 18.99 26.62
N ARG A 3 2.54 18.02 25.70
CA ARG A 3 3.74 17.32 25.16
C ARG A 3 4.01 17.54 23.66
N ALA A 4 2.97 17.71 22.84
CA ALA A 4 3.12 17.90 21.39
C ALA A 4 3.62 19.30 20.97
N ALA A 5 3.38 20.33 21.81
CA ALA A 5 3.85 21.69 21.55
C ALA A 5 5.35 21.89 21.84
N GLN A 6 5.91 21.14 22.79
CA GLN A 6 7.34 21.19 23.13
C GLN A 6 8.24 20.48 22.11
N LEU A 7 7.73 19.43 21.44
CA LEU A 7 8.45 18.72 20.38
C LEU A 7 8.56 19.55 19.08
N LYS A 8 7.53 20.33 18.74
CA LYS A 8 7.57 21.23 17.56
C LYS A 8 8.48 22.45 17.72
N LYS A 9 8.73 22.90 18.96
CA LYS A 9 9.59 24.08 19.24
C LYS A 9 11.08 23.75 19.12
N LYS A 10 11.52 22.60 19.63
CA LYS A 10 12.93 22.17 19.60
C LYS A 10 13.47 21.93 18.19
N ASP A 11 12.65 21.36 17.30
CA ASP A 11 13.05 21.11 15.91
C ASP A 11 13.17 22.43 15.11
N ASN A 12 12.33 23.42 15.40
CA ASN A 12 12.38 24.75 14.79
C ASN A 12 13.53 25.63 15.28
N GLU A 13 13.93 25.52 16.55
CA GLU A 13 15.07 26.28 17.10
C GLU A 13 16.43 25.78 16.58
N MET A 14 16.55 24.48 16.25
CA MET A 14 17.73 23.93 15.57
C MET A 14 17.84 24.32 14.08
N LEU A 15 16.75 24.78 13.47
CA LEU A 15 16.66 25.13 12.04
C LEU A 15 17.15 26.55 11.72
N PHE A 16 17.16 27.45 12.70
CA PHE A 16 17.66 28.81 12.56
C PHE A 16 18.61 29.11 13.72
N LYS A 17 19.92 29.01 13.49
CA LYS A 17 20.87 29.62 14.43
C LYS A 17 20.73 31.14 14.33
N VAL A 18 19.85 31.71 15.16
CA VAL A 18 19.81 33.14 15.42
C VAL A 18 21.09 33.47 16.18
N LYS A 19 22.03 34.15 15.52
CA LYS A 19 23.15 34.81 16.18
C LYS A 19 23.01 36.29 15.87
N ASN A 20 22.80 37.11 16.90
CA ASN A 20 22.62 38.57 16.79
C ASN A 20 21.49 39.01 15.85
N GLY A 21 20.28 38.43 15.98
CA GLY A 21 19.09 38.91 15.27
C GLY A 21 19.08 38.69 13.74
N LYS A 22 20.13 38.07 13.16
CA LYS A 22 20.19 37.70 11.74
C LYS A 22 19.98 36.19 11.56
N VAL A 23 19.04 35.83 10.70
CA VAL A 23 18.84 34.44 10.28
C VAL A 23 19.96 34.04 9.32
N ARG A 24 20.85 33.14 9.74
CA ARG A 24 21.93 32.63 8.88
C ARG A 24 21.52 31.30 8.27
N ILE A 25 21.05 31.34 7.02
CA ILE A 25 20.82 30.13 6.24
C ILE A 25 22.18 29.62 5.76
N THR A 26 22.61 28.46 6.25
CA THR A 26 23.87 27.85 5.84
C THR A 26 23.69 27.09 4.52
N LYS A 27 24.75 26.98 3.70
CA LYS A 27 24.77 26.13 2.49
C LYS A 27 24.35 24.68 2.79
N SER A 28 24.65 24.18 4.00
CA SER A 28 24.25 22.84 4.43
C SER A 28 22.73 22.68 4.62
N ILE A 29 22.05 23.70 5.14
CA ILE A 29 20.59 23.71 5.28
C ILE A 29 19.95 23.69 3.89
N ILE A 30 20.35 24.59 3.00
CA ILE A 30 19.85 24.64 1.61
C ILE A 30 20.01 23.28 0.92
N ARG A 31 21.19 22.66 1.02
CA ARG A 31 21.48 21.34 0.45
C ARG A 31 20.59 20.23 1.01
N SER A 32 20.27 20.29 2.31
CA SER A 32 19.34 19.34 2.95
C SER A 32 17.92 19.47 2.38
N TYR A 33 17.43 20.70 2.22
CA TYR A 33 16.13 20.97 1.63
C TYR A 33 16.05 20.55 0.16
N GLN A 34 17.09 20.85 -0.63
CA GLN A 34 17.18 20.42 -2.03
C GLN A 34 17.06 18.89 -2.16
N ARG A 35 17.84 18.13 -1.36
CA ARG A 35 17.75 16.66 -1.31
C ARG A 35 16.36 16.17 -0.90
N LYS A 36 15.70 16.86 0.04
CA LYS A 36 14.35 16.50 0.48
C LYS A 36 13.34 16.71 -0.66
N ILE A 37 13.45 17.81 -1.39
CA ILE A 37 12.62 18.12 -2.55
C ILE A 37 12.84 17.07 -3.65
N GLU A 38 14.09 16.78 -4.01
CA GLU A 38 14.43 15.74 -4.99
C GLU A 38 13.83 14.38 -4.63
N ARG A 39 13.94 13.97 -3.36
CA ARG A 39 13.34 12.72 -2.86
C ARG A 39 11.82 12.72 -2.99
N LEU A 40 11.15 13.82 -2.70
CA LEU A 40 9.69 13.94 -2.84
C LEU A 40 9.28 13.87 -4.31
N TYR A 41 10.01 14.52 -5.22
CA TYR A 41 9.75 14.43 -6.65
C TYR A 41 9.94 13.02 -7.19
N ALA A 42 11.06 12.37 -6.84
CA ALA A 42 11.33 10.98 -7.22
C ALA A 42 10.22 10.05 -6.73
N GLU A 43 9.74 10.26 -5.49
CA GLU A 43 8.66 9.47 -4.93
C GLU A 43 7.32 9.70 -5.63
N ARG A 44 7.00 10.95 -6.01
CA ARG A 44 5.79 11.23 -6.80
C ARG A 44 5.84 10.53 -8.17
N ILE A 45 6.99 10.59 -8.85
CA ILE A 45 7.17 9.90 -10.13
C ILE A 45 7.02 8.38 -9.96
N ARG A 46 7.62 7.82 -8.91
CA ARG A 46 7.48 6.39 -8.59
C ARG A 46 6.03 5.98 -8.39
N ILE A 47 5.28 6.71 -7.58
CA ILE A 47 3.85 6.44 -7.33
C ILE A 47 3.03 6.59 -8.61
N TYR A 48 3.29 7.62 -9.41
CA TYR A 48 2.62 7.81 -10.69
C TYR A 48 2.81 6.59 -11.62
N ASN A 49 4.04 6.08 -11.71
CA ASN A 49 4.34 4.88 -12.51
C ASN A 49 3.69 3.61 -11.92
N LEU A 50 3.44 3.57 -10.62
CA LEU A 50 2.78 2.44 -9.97
C LEU A 50 1.27 2.36 -10.31
N TYR A 51 0.68 3.43 -10.82
CA TYR A 51 -0.70 3.45 -11.36
C TYR A 51 -0.80 2.97 -12.81
N ASN A 52 0.29 2.53 -13.45
CA ASN A 52 0.30 2.22 -14.88
C ASN A 52 -0.73 1.14 -15.28
N TYR A 53 -0.93 0.12 -14.44
CA TYR A 53 -1.93 -0.92 -14.73
C TYR A 53 -3.35 -0.40 -14.54
N GLU A 54 -3.61 0.29 -13.45
CA GLU A 54 -4.89 0.90 -13.11
C GLU A 54 -5.32 1.91 -14.18
N ASN A 55 -4.41 2.76 -14.65
CA ASN A 55 -4.68 3.74 -15.70
C ASN A 55 -5.02 3.05 -17.03
N ARG A 56 -4.25 2.03 -17.44
CA ARG A 56 -4.54 1.26 -18.66
C ARG A 56 -5.90 0.56 -18.61
N LEU A 57 -6.31 0.09 -17.43
CA LEU A 57 -7.61 -0.52 -17.22
C LEU A 57 -8.74 0.50 -17.24
N LYS A 58 -8.49 1.70 -16.69
CA LYS A 58 -9.41 2.83 -16.77
C LYS A 58 -9.66 3.27 -18.21
N ASP A 59 -8.62 3.32 -19.04
CA ASP A 59 -8.74 3.61 -20.48
C ASP A 59 -9.61 2.57 -21.21
N LYS A 60 -9.61 1.33 -20.72
CA LYS A 60 -10.48 0.23 -21.18
C LYS A 60 -11.86 0.22 -20.51
N ARG A 61 -12.26 1.31 -19.84
CA ARG A 61 -13.56 1.50 -19.16
C ARG A 61 -13.79 0.64 -17.91
N PHE A 62 -12.76 0.00 -17.35
CA PHE A 62 -12.85 -0.62 -16.02
C PHE A 62 -12.69 0.46 -14.95
N SER A 63 -13.70 0.64 -14.09
CA SER A 63 -13.74 1.74 -13.12
C SER A 63 -13.37 1.29 -11.70
N LEU A 64 -13.77 0.07 -11.34
CA LEU A 64 -13.49 -0.56 -10.05
C LEU A 64 -12.41 -1.62 -10.22
N VAL A 65 -11.15 -1.20 -10.11
CA VAL A 65 -10.01 -2.12 -10.14
C VAL A 65 -9.61 -2.46 -8.72
N ALA A 66 -9.61 -3.76 -8.37
CA ALA A 66 -9.14 -4.26 -7.09
C ALA A 66 -7.75 -4.87 -7.21
N GLY A 67 -6.84 -4.46 -6.35
CA GLY A 67 -5.56 -5.15 -6.13
C GLY A 67 -5.68 -6.22 -5.05
N ILE A 68 -5.05 -7.37 -5.25
CA ILE A 68 -5.16 -8.53 -4.36
C ILE A 68 -3.77 -9.10 -4.09
N ASP A 69 -3.49 -9.35 -2.80
CA ASP A 69 -2.29 -10.04 -2.33
C ASP A 69 -2.62 -10.91 -1.10
N GLU A 70 -1.76 -11.89 -0.80
CA GLU A 70 -1.87 -12.77 0.35
C GLU A 70 -0.61 -12.83 1.23
N ALA A 71 -0.82 -13.00 2.52
CA ALA A 71 0.21 -13.24 3.53
C ALA A 71 -0.06 -14.54 4.30
N GLY A 72 1.00 -15.17 4.82
CA GLY A 72 0.91 -16.40 5.61
C GLY A 72 1.03 -17.70 4.81
N ARG A 73 1.26 -17.63 3.49
CA ARG A 73 1.40 -18.85 2.66
C ARG A 73 2.61 -19.72 3.01
N GLY A 74 3.71 -19.10 3.46
CA GLY A 74 4.96 -19.79 3.80
C GLY A 74 5.22 -19.96 5.30
N SER A 75 4.29 -19.57 6.17
CA SER A 75 4.45 -19.70 7.63
C SER A 75 4.10 -21.11 8.11
N LEU A 76 4.85 -21.60 9.10
CA LEU A 76 4.60 -22.90 9.75
C LEU A 76 3.35 -22.91 10.64
N SER A 77 2.86 -21.73 11.03
CA SER A 77 1.67 -21.58 11.89
C SER A 77 0.92 -20.31 11.55
N GLY A 78 -0.35 -20.27 11.92
CA GLY A 78 -1.24 -19.14 11.69
C GLY A 78 -2.11 -19.29 10.43
N PRO A 79 -3.02 -18.33 10.21
CA PRO A 79 -3.90 -18.34 9.06
C PRO A 79 -3.19 -17.84 7.80
N VAL A 80 -3.80 -18.12 6.65
CA VAL A 80 -3.58 -17.31 5.44
C VAL A 80 -4.56 -16.14 5.45
N VAL A 81 -4.04 -14.95 5.21
CA VAL A 81 -4.83 -13.71 5.12
C VAL A 81 -4.63 -13.13 3.73
N ALA A 82 -5.71 -12.72 3.08
CA ALA A 82 -5.66 -11.96 1.84
C ALA A 82 -6.41 -10.65 2.00
N ALA A 83 -5.99 -9.63 1.25
CA ALA A 83 -6.69 -8.36 1.16
C ALA A 83 -7.07 -8.08 -0.29
N ALA A 84 -8.21 -7.44 -0.48
CA ALA A 84 -8.63 -6.86 -1.76
C ALA A 84 -8.81 -5.35 -1.54
N VAL A 85 -8.11 -4.52 -2.31
CA VAL A 85 -8.11 -3.07 -2.11
C VAL A 85 -8.48 -2.35 -3.41
N ILE A 86 -9.49 -1.48 -3.33
CA ILE A 86 -9.88 -0.56 -4.39
C ILE A 86 -9.48 0.85 -3.97
N LEU A 87 -8.61 1.50 -4.76
CA LEU A 87 -8.14 2.86 -4.49
C LEU A 87 -8.86 3.89 -5.37
N PRO A 88 -9.05 5.12 -4.88
CA PRO A 88 -9.37 6.26 -5.74
C PRO A 88 -8.29 6.48 -6.80
N CYS A 89 -8.70 7.02 -7.95
CA CYS A 89 -7.77 7.31 -9.04
C CYS A 89 -6.68 8.31 -8.59
N GLN A 90 -5.41 8.00 -8.92
CA GLN A 90 -4.25 8.85 -8.63
C GLN A 90 -4.06 9.23 -7.15
N LEU A 91 -4.55 8.40 -6.22
CA LEU A 91 -4.31 8.61 -4.80
C LEU A 91 -2.81 8.52 -4.48
N PHE A 92 -2.26 9.60 -3.94
CA PHE A 92 -0.86 9.65 -3.51
C PHE A 92 -0.70 9.07 -2.09
N ILE A 93 -0.09 7.88 -2.01
CA ILE A 93 0.33 7.24 -0.75
C ILE A 93 1.86 7.08 -0.78
N PRO A 94 2.61 7.99 -0.16
CA PRO A 94 4.07 7.93 -0.20
C PRO A 94 4.58 6.70 0.56
N TYR A 95 5.68 6.14 0.08
CA TYR A 95 6.42 5.00 0.65
C TYR A 95 5.71 3.66 0.60
N ILE A 96 4.57 3.56 -0.08
CA ILE A 96 3.89 2.29 -0.31
C ILE A 96 4.76 1.41 -1.22
N LYS A 97 5.09 0.23 -0.71
CA LYS A 97 5.96 -0.80 -1.30
C LYS A 97 5.75 -2.07 -0.48
N ASP A 98 6.40 -3.16 -0.91
CA ASP A 98 6.52 -4.42 -0.17
C ASP A 98 6.63 -4.18 1.35
N SER A 99 5.60 -4.62 2.07
CA SER A 99 5.41 -4.42 3.50
C SER A 99 6.53 -5.07 4.33
N LYS A 100 7.25 -6.05 3.76
CA LYS A 100 8.39 -6.75 4.35
C LYS A 100 9.64 -5.86 4.39
N LYS A 101 9.73 -4.82 3.55
CA LYS A 101 10.84 -3.85 3.50
C LYS A 101 10.58 -2.59 4.34
N LEU A 102 9.53 -2.59 5.15
CA LEU A 102 9.11 -1.48 5.98
C LEU A 102 9.25 -1.82 7.47
N THR A 103 9.53 -0.79 8.28
CA THR A 103 9.46 -0.93 9.74
C THR A 103 8.02 -1.13 10.19
N SER A 104 7.80 -1.83 11.30
CA SER A 104 6.45 -2.07 11.85
C SER A 104 5.67 -0.77 12.07
N GLN A 105 6.35 0.29 12.53
CA GLN A 105 5.75 1.61 12.69
C GLN A 105 5.28 2.19 11.35
N LYS A 106 6.12 2.11 10.30
CA LYS A 106 5.77 2.64 8.98
C LYS A 106 4.63 1.84 8.33
N ARG A 107 4.61 0.52 8.53
CA ARG A 107 3.52 -0.34 8.09
C ARG A 107 2.20 0.05 8.75
N LYS A 108 2.21 0.31 10.06
CA LYS A 108 1.01 0.76 10.80
C LYS A 108 0.50 2.12 10.29
N GLU A 109 1.40 3.07 10.02
CA GLU A 109 1.04 4.36 9.43
C GLU A 109 0.40 4.20 8.05
N LEU A 110 0.97 3.35 7.19
CA LEU A 110 0.46 3.09 5.85
C LEU A 110 -0.89 2.36 5.91
N TYR A 111 -1.03 1.36 6.78
CA TYR A 111 -2.28 0.65 7.02
C TYR A 111 -3.41 1.63 7.36
N CYS A 112 -3.19 2.51 8.35
CA CYS A 112 -4.17 3.55 8.70
C CYS A 112 -4.43 4.50 7.51
N SER A 113 -3.40 4.89 6.76
CA SER A 113 -3.57 5.75 5.59
C SER A 113 -4.37 5.08 4.47
N ILE A 114 -4.18 3.78 4.24
CA ILE A 114 -4.88 3.01 3.21
C ILE A 114 -6.33 2.87 3.62
N LEU A 115 -6.63 2.39 4.84
CA LEU A 115 -8.01 2.24 5.31
C LEU A 115 -8.81 3.54 5.25
N ASN A 116 -8.20 4.68 5.59
CA ASN A 116 -8.88 5.97 5.59
C ASN A 116 -9.12 6.56 4.19
N LYS A 117 -8.35 6.14 3.17
CA LYS A 117 -8.35 6.76 1.84
C LYS A 117 -8.78 5.81 0.73
N ALA A 118 -8.71 4.51 0.95
CA ALA A 118 -9.18 3.51 0.01
C ALA A 118 -10.69 3.69 -0.21
N LYS A 119 -11.12 3.45 -1.44
CA LYS A 119 -12.53 3.45 -1.77
C LYS A 119 -13.21 2.25 -1.12
N ASN A 120 -12.53 1.10 -1.13
CA ASN A 120 -13.03 -0.13 -0.53
C ASN A 120 -11.87 -1.05 -0.14
N VAL A 121 -12.05 -1.82 0.93
CA VAL A 121 -11.10 -2.81 1.41
C VAL A 121 -11.90 -4.01 1.91
N GLY A 122 -11.55 -5.19 1.42
CA GLY A 122 -12.08 -6.46 1.88
C GLY A 122 -10.97 -7.36 2.41
N ILE A 123 -11.25 -8.12 3.46
CA ILE A 123 -10.29 -9.00 4.13
C ILE A 123 -10.82 -10.44 4.15
N GLY A 124 -9.97 -11.37 3.74
CA GLY A 124 -10.26 -12.79 3.74
C GLY A 124 -9.30 -13.56 4.62
N ILE A 125 -9.83 -14.32 5.57
CA ILE A 125 -9.01 -15.12 6.50
C ILE A 125 -9.38 -16.60 6.36
N VAL A 126 -8.36 -17.45 6.29
CA VAL A 126 -8.48 -18.91 6.29
C VAL A 126 -7.58 -19.48 7.39
N GLU A 127 -8.20 -20.04 8.42
CA GLU A 127 -7.50 -20.62 9.57
C GLU A 127 -6.74 -21.90 9.21
N ALA A 128 -5.68 -22.19 9.98
CA ALA A 128 -4.83 -23.39 9.82
C ALA A 128 -5.63 -24.69 9.70
N LYS A 129 -6.69 -24.87 10.52
CA LYS A 129 -7.57 -26.05 10.47
C LYS A 129 -8.22 -26.29 9.10
N ILE A 130 -8.43 -25.23 8.32
CA ILE A 130 -8.95 -25.31 6.95
C ILE A 130 -7.79 -25.58 5.99
N ILE A 131 -6.65 -24.91 6.17
CA ILE A 131 -5.43 -25.13 5.38
C ILE A 131 -5.07 -26.61 5.36
N ASP A 132 -5.08 -27.27 6.52
CA ASP A 132 -4.74 -28.69 6.64
C ASP A 132 -5.69 -29.60 5.84
N ARG A 133 -6.95 -29.18 5.66
CA ARG A 133 -7.97 -29.95 4.94
C ARG A 133 -7.92 -29.75 3.43
N ILE A 134 -7.64 -28.53 2.97
CA ILE A 134 -7.77 -28.16 1.55
C ILE A 134 -6.44 -27.87 0.87
N ASN A 135 -5.32 -27.96 1.59
CA ASN A 135 -3.97 -27.53 1.23
C ASN A 135 -3.78 -26.00 1.13
N ILE A 136 -2.50 -25.60 1.17
CA ILE A 136 -2.11 -24.19 1.23
C ILE A 136 -2.47 -23.39 -0.03
N ALA A 137 -2.43 -24.02 -1.21
CA ALA A 137 -2.77 -23.34 -2.45
C ALA A 137 -4.27 -23.01 -2.51
N GLN A 138 -5.14 -23.97 -2.16
CA GLN A 138 -6.58 -23.73 -2.14
C GLN A 138 -6.97 -22.78 -1.00
N ALA A 139 -6.27 -22.84 0.14
CA ALA A 139 -6.48 -21.88 1.23
C ALA A 139 -6.15 -20.45 0.81
N SER A 140 -5.07 -20.21 0.07
CA SER A 140 -4.77 -18.91 -0.52
C SER A 140 -5.88 -18.43 -1.46
N PHE A 141 -6.34 -19.28 -2.38
CA PHE A 141 -7.45 -18.91 -3.26
C PHE A 141 -8.75 -18.64 -2.50
N LEU A 142 -9.04 -19.41 -1.45
CA LEU A 142 -10.20 -19.20 -0.60
C LEU A 142 -10.09 -17.87 0.17
N ALA A 143 -8.92 -17.53 0.71
CA ALA A 143 -8.68 -16.25 1.36
C ALA A 143 -8.91 -15.09 0.39
N MET A 144 -8.33 -15.15 -0.82
CA MET A 144 -8.53 -14.11 -1.84
C MET A 144 -10.01 -13.97 -2.24
N LYS A 145 -10.73 -15.09 -2.42
CA LYS A 145 -12.17 -15.06 -2.70
C LYS A 145 -12.97 -14.41 -1.58
N LYS A 146 -12.67 -14.74 -0.32
CA LYS A 146 -13.29 -14.11 0.84
C LYS A 146 -13.01 -12.60 0.87
N ALA A 147 -11.78 -12.19 0.58
CA ALA A 147 -11.41 -10.77 0.51
C ALA A 147 -12.18 -10.02 -0.58
N ILE A 148 -12.39 -10.63 -1.76
CA ILE A 148 -13.21 -10.04 -2.82
C ILE A 148 -14.68 -9.94 -2.38
N LEU A 149 -15.21 -10.98 -1.74
CA LEU A 149 -16.61 -11.01 -1.28
C LEU A 149 -16.89 -10.02 -0.14
N ASP A 150 -15.87 -9.66 0.64
CA ASP A 150 -15.95 -8.66 1.72
C ASP A 150 -15.96 -7.21 1.19
N LEU A 151 -15.67 -6.99 -0.09
CA LEU A 151 -15.81 -5.67 -0.71
C LEU A 151 -17.29 -5.27 -0.80
N LYS A 152 -17.60 -4.05 -0.36
CA LYS A 152 -18.94 -3.44 -0.50
C LYS A 152 -19.41 -3.23 -1.95
N GLU A 153 -18.48 -3.18 -2.90
CA GLU A 153 -18.73 -2.98 -4.33
C GLU A 153 -18.02 -4.08 -5.09
N VAL A 154 -18.71 -4.69 -6.06
CA VAL A 154 -18.12 -5.72 -6.90
C VAL A 154 -17.11 -5.07 -7.86
N PRO A 155 -15.82 -5.49 -7.86
CA PRO A 155 -14.84 -4.93 -8.77
C PRO A 155 -15.08 -5.38 -10.22
N ASP A 156 -14.79 -4.49 -11.17
CA ASP A 156 -14.87 -4.77 -12.60
C ASP A 156 -13.65 -5.54 -13.11
N TYR A 157 -12.52 -5.42 -12.40
CA TYR A 157 -11.24 -6.03 -12.78
C TYR A 157 -10.37 -6.33 -11.57
N LEU A 158 -9.67 -7.46 -11.60
CA LEU A 158 -8.75 -7.88 -10.55
C LEU A 158 -7.29 -7.80 -11.02
N LEU A 159 -6.45 -7.13 -10.25
CA LEU A 159 -4.98 -7.21 -10.33
C LEU A 159 -4.53 -8.10 -9.17
N VAL A 160 -3.94 -9.26 -9.47
CA VAL A 160 -3.62 -10.28 -8.45
C VAL A 160 -2.12 -10.54 -8.43
N ASP A 161 -1.49 -10.54 -7.25
CA ASP A 161 -0.09 -10.95 -7.14
C ASP A 161 0.06 -12.46 -7.33
N GLY A 162 1.02 -12.85 -8.16
CA GLY A 162 1.41 -14.25 -8.39
C GLY A 162 0.45 -15.08 -9.24
N PHE A 163 -0.82 -15.20 -8.83
CA PHE A 163 -1.73 -16.25 -9.30
C PHE A 163 -3.02 -15.73 -9.95
N LYS A 164 -3.65 -16.57 -10.78
CA LYS A 164 -5.02 -16.35 -11.24
C LYS A 164 -5.97 -17.07 -10.28
N ILE A 165 -6.99 -16.40 -9.80
CA ILE A 165 -7.95 -17.00 -8.87
C ILE A 165 -8.96 -17.83 -9.69
N PRO A 166 -9.09 -19.14 -9.41
CA PRO A 166 -9.96 -20.01 -10.19
C PRO A 166 -11.45 -19.77 -9.87
N HIS A 167 -12.32 -20.04 -10.83
CA HIS A 167 -13.79 -19.96 -10.68
C HIS A 167 -14.32 -18.57 -10.30
N LEU A 168 -13.78 -17.51 -10.92
CA LEU A 168 -14.33 -16.16 -10.85
C LEU A 168 -14.69 -15.66 -12.26
N ASN A 169 -15.86 -15.03 -12.37
CA ASN A 169 -16.34 -14.42 -13.62
C ASN A 169 -15.84 -12.98 -13.81
N ILE A 170 -15.06 -12.45 -12.88
CA ILE A 170 -14.46 -11.12 -12.96
C ILE A 170 -13.16 -11.25 -13.78
N PRO A 171 -12.91 -10.39 -14.79
CA PRO A 171 -11.64 -10.32 -15.49
C PRO A 171 -10.45 -10.12 -14.54
N GLN A 172 -9.33 -10.79 -14.81
CA GLN A 172 -8.19 -10.82 -13.92
C GLN A 172 -6.88 -10.71 -14.69
N LEU A 173 -5.91 -10.01 -14.13
CA LEU A 173 -4.53 -10.03 -14.57
C LEU A 173 -3.63 -10.44 -13.40
N ARG A 174 -2.95 -11.57 -13.56
CA ARG A 174 -1.89 -11.99 -12.65
C ARG A 174 -0.63 -11.17 -12.93
N LEU A 175 0.01 -10.65 -11.88
CA LEU A 175 1.27 -9.92 -11.98
C LEU A 175 2.32 -10.63 -11.12
N ILE A 176 3.47 -10.96 -11.71
CA ILE A 176 4.61 -11.44 -10.93
C ILE A 176 5.25 -10.25 -10.25
N ARG A 177 5.37 -10.29 -8.91
CA ARG A 177 5.83 -9.17 -8.07
C ARG A 177 4.92 -7.96 -8.27
N GLY A 178 3.62 -8.18 -8.10
CA GLY A 178 2.57 -7.19 -8.35
C GLY A 178 2.72 -5.93 -7.50
N GLU A 179 3.22 -6.07 -6.27
CA GLU A 179 3.55 -4.97 -5.33
C GLU A 179 4.52 -3.92 -5.91
N ASP A 180 5.40 -4.31 -6.84
CA ASP A 180 6.36 -3.41 -7.49
C ASP A 180 5.78 -2.73 -8.75
N LYS A 181 4.57 -3.13 -9.17
CA LYS A 181 4.00 -2.80 -10.48
C LYS A 181 2.63 -2.13 -10.41
N SER A 182 1.83 -2.46 -9.39
CA SER A 182 0.47 -1.98 -9.18
C SER A 182 0.35 -1.42 -7.79
N ILE A 183 -0.14 -0.19 -7.71
CA ILE A 183 -0.41 0.51 -6.45
C ILE A 183 -1.50 -0.20 -5.66
N SER A 184 -2.48 -0.80 -6.33
CA SER A 184 -3.59 -1.50 -5.69
C SER A 184 -3.09 -2.80 -5.04
N ILE A 185 -2.20 -3.55 -5.71
CA ILE A 185 -1.56 -4.74 -5.11
C ILE A 185 -0.64 -4.31 -3.96
N ALA A 186 0.15 -3.25 -4.14
CA ALA A 186 1.02 -2.73 -3.08
C ALA A 186 0.25 -2.26 -1.85
N ALA A 187 -1.02 -1.89 -1.99
CA ALA A 187 -1.91 -1.54 -0.89
C ALA A 187 -2.55 -2.75 -0.20
N ALA A 188 -2.67 -3.89 -0.90
CA ALA A 188 -3.15 -5.15 -0.34
C ALA A 188 -2.06 -5.91 0.45
N SER A 189 -0.78 -5.67 0.13
CA SER A 189 0.41 -6.33 0.71
C SER A 189 0.84 -5.85 2.11
#